data_AF-A0A091MNR2-F1
#
_entry.id   AF-A0A091MNR2-F1
#
_cell.length_a   1.000
_cell.length_b   1.000
_cell.length_c   1.000
_cell.angle_alpha   90.00
_cell.angle_beta   90.00
_cell.angle_gamma   90.00
#
_symmetry.space_group_name_H-M   'P 1'
#
loop_
_entity.id
_entity.type
_entity.pdbx_description
1 polymer ?
#
loop_
_entity_poly.entity_id
_entity_poly.type
_entity_poly.pdbx_seq_one_letter_code
_entity_poly.pdbx_strand_id
1 'polypeptide(L)'
;PQKTSFHRSQTLGYKNGYAFCRLPKVEIGEDQLYPNQLSQAELDDLCTQKPTLTCRPARKPSPSPFTPAYVTFDKKVLKFDAYFQENDPLFPRANYQIRQVGIYYYLEDDSMCVIEPVVQNSGLLQGKLVKRHRMPKNDQGDYYHWKDLNLGMDITMYGRTYRIVNCDSFTKVFLESQGIALNPPEEMVSDPYTELRRMPVPKHIPPSGPDPFRQFLTYDTKVLRFYAIWDDTNNTFGDRRPCIIHYFLADDTVEVREVYKRNDGRDPFPVLMKRQRLPKTFAEKKKNFPSCVLEISDQEVLEWYAPKDFAVGKSITLLGRTFFIYDCDKFTKNYYHDKFGITDFQPVEIKEKPLEKIPQVIPPYNGFGILEDSLQNCLSLIPKPPRKDVIKMLKNNLKILRYRVALESPRPEDRNRHFILSYFLSDDTISIYEPPVKNSGLTGGKYLKKTRVAKPGSTAENPTYYGPSDFTIGSTIEVFGHKFVITDADEYVLNYMESNADSFPAATLQSLRDHFHPQQVVKETASSDIGTSKQDLEELIARVQKELKLQKYLNFVDIHKAFLQCDEDGSGTLDKGKFLSLCENLNVPTSNILLMQLMDQCACGDDKINYREFLQAFP
;
A
#
# COMPACT_ATOMS: atom_id res chain seq x y z
N PRO A 1 -142.06 -7.34 43.07
CA PRO A 1 -141.56 -8.03 44.29
C PRO A 1 -140.03 -8.18 44.22
N GLN A 2 -139.37 -7.29 44.97
CA GLN A 2 -137.96 -7.22 45.38
C GLN A 2 -136.98 -8.26 44.79
N LYS A 3 -136.34 -7.93 43.65
CA LYS A 3 -135.01 -8.48 43.35
C LYS A 3 -133.99 -7.64 44.12
N THR A 4 -133.20 -8.27 44.99
CA THR A 4 -132.20 -7.62 45.85
C THR A 4 -130.79 -7.61 45.26
N SER A 5 -130.58 -8.29 44.13
CA SER A 5 -129.29 -8.40 43.44
C SER A 5 -129.42 -7.98 41.97
N PHE A 6 -128.60 -7.03 41.53
CA PHE A 6 -128.58 -6.49 40.16
C PHE A 6 -127.22 -6.69 39.47
N HIS A 7 -126.45 -7.69 39.90
CA HIS A 7 -125.14 -7.96 39.32
C HIS A 7 -125.28 -8.38 37.85
N ARG A 8 -124.48 -7.73 36.99
CA ARG A 8 -124.33 -8.07 35.58
C ARG A 8 -123.19 -9.07 35.42
N SER A 9 -123.39 -10.11 34.61
CA SER A 9 -122.33 -11.06 34.27
C SER A 9 -121.18 -10.34 33.55
N GLN A 10 -119.94 -10.63 33.95
CA GLN A 10 -118.76 -10.01 33.35
C GLN A 10 -118.49 -10.60 31.95
N THR A 11 -118.89 -9.85 30.92
CA THR A 11 -118.76 -10.23 29.50
C THR A 11 -117.42 -9.82 28.89
N LEU A 12 -116.66 -8.94 29.55
CA LEU A 12 -115.37 -8.42 29.07
C LEU A 12 -114.30 -8.64 30.14
N GLY A 13 -113.14 -9.18 29.74
CA GLY A 13 -112.02 -9.41 30.65
C GLY A 13 -110.67 -9.44 29.93
N TYR A 14 -109.60 -9.36 30.72
CA TYR A 14 -108.23 -9.50 30.25
C TYR A 14 -107.66 -10.83 30.75
N LYS A 15 -107.01 -11.59 29.86
CA LYS A 15 -106.24 -12.78 30.24
C LYS A 15 -104.88 -12.70 29.56
N ASN A 16 -103.82 -12.75 30.36
CA ASN A 16 -102.43 -12.65 29.90
C ASN A 16 -102.18 -11.41 29.02
N GLY A 17 -102.75 -10.25 29.38
CA GLY A 17 -102.53 -8.98 28.69
C GLY A 17 -103.42 -8.72 27.46
N TYR A 18 -104.23 -9.68 27.01
CA TYR A 18 -105.15 -9.51 25.87
C TYR A 18 -106.61 -9.43 26.32
N ALA A 19 -107.37 -8.50 25.73
CA ALA A 19 -108.80 -8.35 25.97
C ALA A 19 -109.57 -9.44 25.22
N PHE A 20 -110.55 -10.06 25.87
CA PHE A 20 -111.42 -11.04 25.21
C PHE A 20 -112.86 -10.96 25.76
N CYS A 21 -113.82 -11.28 24.89
CA CYS A 21 -115.24 -11.25 25.20
C CYS A 21 -115.78 -12.65 25.52
N ARG A 22 -116.67 -12.76 26.51
CA ARG A 22 -117.44 -13.97 26.85
C ARG A 22 -118.93 -13.69 26.68
N LEU A 23 -119.66 -14.66 26.14
CA LEU A 23 -121.12 -14.61 26.11
C LEU A 23 -121.67 -14.74 27.54
N PRO A 24 -122.66 -13.91 27.93
CA PRO A 24 -123.29 -14.01 29.24
C PRO A 24 -124.03 -15.35 29.35
N LYS A 25 -123.74 -16.10 30.42
CA LYS A 25 -124.41 -17.39 30.72
C LYS A 25 -125.65 -17.22 31.60
N VAL A 26 -125.85 -16.02 32.15
CA VAL A 26 -126.82 -15.72 33.20
C VAL A 26 -127.32 -14.29 32.99
N GLU A 27 -128.62 -14.06 33.17
CA GLU A 27 -129.22 -12.71 33.12
C GLU A 27 -128.97 -11.91 34.41
N ILE A 28 -129.40 -10.65 34.42
CA ILE A 28 -129.25 -9.74 35.56
C ILE A 28 -130.04 -10.29 36.76
N GLY A 29 -129.32 -10.62 37.83
CA GLY A 29 -129.90 -11.20 39.04
C GLY A 29 -129.77 -12.73 39.17
N GLU A 30 -128.83 -13.35 38.45
CA GLU A 30 -128.44 -14.77 38.55
C GLU A 30 -129.40 -15.82 37.94
N ASP A 31 -130.33 -15.41 37.06
CA ASP A 31 -131.23 -16.33 36.34
C ASP A 31 -130.51 -17.01 35.14
N GLN A 32 -130.52 -18.35 35.07
CA GLN A 32 -129.79 -19.13 34.03
C GLN A 32 -130.39 -18.95 32.62
N LEU A 33 -129.53 -18.67 31.62
CA LEU A 33 -129.89 -18.62 30.20
C LEU A 33 -129.67 -20.00 29.53
N TYR A 34 -130.71 -20.55 28.88
CA TYR A 34 -130.61 -21.76 28.04
C TYR A 34 -130.35 -21.37 26.57
N PRO A 35 -129.20 -21.72 25.98
CA PRO A 35 -128.91 -21.35 24.59
C PRO A 35 -129.46 -22.39 23.58
N ASN A 36 -130.18 -21.88 22.58
CA ASN A 36 -130.56 -22.49 21.29
C ASN A 36 -131.75 -23.47 21.28
N GLN A 37 -132.97 -22.93 21.20
CA GLN A 37 -134.08 -23.60 20.52
C GLN A 37 -134.53 -22.74 19.33
N LEU A 38 -134.44 -23.31 18.12
CA LEU A 38 -134.98 -22.70 16.90
C LEU A 38 -136.51 -22.64 17.00
N SER A 39 -137.09 -21.55 16.52
CA SER A 39 -138.54 -21.33 16.53
C SER A 39 -139.25 -22.21 15.49
N GLN A 40 -140.53 -22.55 15.73
CA GLN A 40 -141.32 -23.38 14.82
C GLN A 40 -141.35 -22.83 13.37
N ALA A 41 -141.25 -21.49 13.21
CA ALA A 41 -141.20 -20.82 11.91
C ALA A 41 -139.89 -21.08 11.13
N GLU A 42 -138.77 -21.31 11.82
CA GLU A 42 -137.47 -21.62 11.21
C GLU A 42 -137.37 -23.11 10.81
N LEU A 43 -138.23 -23.98 11.37
CA LEU A 43 -138.37 -25.38 10.96
C LEU A 43 -139.24 -25.55 9.71
N ASP A 44 -140.24 -24.70 9.51
CA ASP A 44 -141.13 -24.76 8.34
C ASP A 44 -140.44 -24.26 7.05
N ASP A 45 -139.52 -23.29 7.14
CA ASP A 45 -138.69 -22.85 6.01
C ASP A 45 -137.70 -23.92 5.52
N LEU A 46 -137.30 -24.86 6.40
CA LEU A 46 -136.43 -25.99 6.06
C LEU A 46 -137.17 -27.19 5.42
N CYS A 47 -138.50 -27.25 5.55
CA CYS A 47 -139.31 -28.40 5.13
C CYS A 47 -139.85 -28.29 3.68
N THR A 48 -139.67 -27.14 3.01
CA THR A 48 -140.29 -26.86 1.69
C THR A 48 -139.44 -27.30 0.48
N GLN A 49 -138.32 -28.02 0.67
CA GLN A 49 -137.54 -28.57 -0.45
C GLN A 49 -137.43 -30.10 -0.37
N LYS A 50 -138.28 -30.80 -1.15
CA LYS A 50 -138.14 -32.23 -1.47
C LYS A 50 -137.32 -32.45 -2.76
N PRO A 51 -136.69 -33.62 -2.94
CA PRO A 51 -135.41 -33.77 -3.62
C PRO A 51 -135.54 -34.17 -5.10
N THR A 52 -134.70 -33.59 -5.95
CA THR A 52 -134.51 -34.03 -7.34
C THR A 52 -133.03 -34.35 -7.57
N LEU A 53 -132.76 -35.58 -7.99
CA LEU A 53 -131.44 -36.05 -8.42
C LEU A 53 -130.99 -35.30 -9.68
N THR A 54 -130.03 -34.39 -9.53
CA THR A 54 -129.20 -33.85 -10.62
C THR A 54 -127.85 -33.44 -10.03
N CYS A 55 -126.77 -33.74 -10.76
CA CYS A 55 -125.37 -33.40 -10.45
C CYS A 55 -125.20 -32.16 -9.57
N ARG A 56 -124.50 -32.32 -8.44
CA ARG A 56 -124.05 -31.19 -7.59
C ARG A 56 -123.34 -30.15 -8.46
N PRO A 57 -123.78 -28.89 -8.48
CA PRO A 57 -122.88 -27.79 -8.81
C PRO A 57 -121.78 -27.79 -7.76
N ALA A 58 -120.52 -27.59 -8.17
CA ALA A 58 -119.41 -27.41 -7.24
C ALA A 58 -119.81 -26.38 -6.18
N ARG A 59 -119.61 -26.74 -4.90
CA ARG A 59 -119.82 -25.85 -3.75
C ARG A 59 -119.06 -24.56 -4.05
N LYS A 60 -119.76 -23.43 -4.27
CA LYS A 60 -119.10 -22.12 -4.39
C LYS A 60 -118.24 -21.96 -3.13
N PRO A 61 -116.92 -21.77 -3.24
CA PRO A 61 -116.09 -21.55 -2.07
C PRO A 61 -116.67 -20.34 -1.31
N SER A 62 -116.69 -20.40 0.02
CA SER A 62 -116.95 -19.22 0.86
C SER A 62 -116.04 -18.08 0.36
N PRO A 63 -116.54 -16.84 0.20
CA PRO A 63 -115.68 -15.74 -0.20
C PRO A 63 -114.52 -15.65 0.79
N SER A 64 -113.29 -15.77 0.28
CA SER A 64 -112.09 -15.61 1.09
C SER A 64 -112.14 -14.24 1.77
N PRO A 65 -111.79 -14.12 3.06
CA PRO A 65 -111.77 -12.83 3.73
C PRO A 65 -110.87 -11.86 2.93
N PHE A 66 -111.42 -10.70 2.57
CA PHE A 66 -110.67 -9.65 1.87
C PHE A 66 -109.48 -9.26 2.73
N THR A 67 -108.28 -9.57 2.26
CA THR A 67 -107.04 -9.22 2.92
C THR A 67 -106.40 -8.09 2.12
N PRO A 68 -106.18 -6.90 2.72
CA PRO A 68 -105.63 -5.78 1.98
C PRO A 68 -104.19 -6.04 1.52
N ALA A 69 -103.76 -5.35 0.46
CA ALA A 69 -102.46 -5.55 -0.20
C ALA A 69 -101.28 -5.45 0.79
N TYR A 70 -101.29 -4.46 1.68
CA TYR A 70 -100.22 -4.28 2.66
C TYR A 70 -100.07 -5.45 3.65
N VAL A 71 -101.14 -6.24 3.88
CA VAL A 71 -101.08 -7.43 4.74
C VAL A 71 -100.69 -8.68 3.92
N THR A 72 -101.17 -8.79 2.69
CA THR A 72 -100.88 -9.94 1.81
C THR A 72 -99.43 -9.94 1.29
N PHE A 73 -98.87 -8.75 1.13
CA PHE A 73 -97.52 -8.53 0.60
C PHE A 73 -96.53 -8.02 1.65
N ASP A 74 -96.88 -8.07 2.95
CA ASP A 74 -95.96 -7.73 4.03
C ASP A 74 -94.64 -8.51 3.89
N LYS A 75 -93.51 -7.79 3.96
CA LYS A 75 -92.12 -8.29 3.81
C LYS A 75 -91.80 -8.99 2.49
N LYS A 76 -92.70 -8.99 1.50
CA LYS A 76 -92.39 -9.51 0.16
C LYS A 76 -91.75 -8.41 -0.66
N VAL A 77 -90.46 -8.60 -0.97
CA VAL A 77 -89.64 -7.62 -1.68
C VAL A 77 -89.09 -8.27 -2.93
N LEU A 78 -89.24 -7.61 -4.06
CA LEU A 78 -88.58 -8.03 -5.28
C LEU A 78 -87.19 -7.40 -5.37
N LYS A 79 -86.16 -8.23 -5.51
CA LYS A 79 -84.79 -7.81 -5.74
C LYS A 79 -84.35 -8.09 -7.18
N PHE A 80 -83.79 -7.06 -7.82
CA PHE A 80 -83.15 -7.11 -9.13
C PHE A 80 -81.69 -6.67 -8.98
N ASP A 81 -80.78 -7.39 -9.62
CA ASP A 81 -79.38 -7.01 -9.74
C ASP A 81 -79.20 -6.24 -11.05
N ALA A 82 -78.62 -5.05 -10.95
CA ALA A 82 -78.50 -4.09 -12.04
C ALA A 82 -77.15 -3.37 -12.01
N TYR A 83 -76.80 -2.68 -13.09
CA TYR A 83 -75.67 -1.75 -13.09
C TYR A 83 -76.01 -0.46 -13.82
N PHE A 84 -75.25 0.59 -13.56
CA PHE A 84 -75.24 1.79 -14.38
C PHE A 84 -73.80 2.20 -14.71
N GLN A 85 -73.65 2.87 -15.85
CA GLN A 85 -72.37 3.42 -16.29
C GLN A 85 -72.25 4.86 -15.84
N GLU A 86 -71.14 5.19 -15.16
CA GLU A 86 -70.78 6.54 -14.73
C GLU A 86 -69.54 6.98 -15.51
N ASN A 87 -69.59 8.15 -16.16
CA ASN A 87 -68.44 8.67 -16.89
C ASN A 87 -67.48 9.34 -15.90
N ASP A 88 -66.23 8.89 -15.87
CA ASP A 88 -65.17 9.50 -15.04
C ASP A 88 -64.13 10.18 -15.94
N PRO A 89 -64.09 11.53 -15.99
CA PRO A 89 -63.11 12.25 -16.80
C PRO A 89 -61.69 12.23 -16.23
N LEU A 90 -61.47 11.75 -14.99
CA LEU A 90 -60.17 11.80 -14.31
C LEU A 90 -59.29 10.55 -14.55
N PHE A 91 -59.80 9.51 -15.20
CA PHE A 91 -59.07 8.27 -15.50
C PHE A 91 -58.69 8.15 -16.99
N PRO A 92 -57.41 8.29 -17.39
CA PRO A 92 -57.00 8.28 -18.80
C PRO A 92 -57.12 6.91 -19.51
N ARG A 93 -57.27 5.81 -18.74
CA ARG A 93 -57.25 4.42 -19.27
C ARG A 93 -58.63 3.78 -19.42
N ALA A 94 -59.65 4.31 -18.73
CA ALA A 94 -61.02 3.84 -18.84
C ALA A 94 -61.93 5.07 -18.72
N ASN A 95 -62.59 5.44 -19.82
CA ASN A 95 -63.41 6.66 -19.90
C ASN A 95 -64.75 6.55 -19.14
N TYR A 96 -65.03 5.38 -18.55
CA TYR A 96 -66.24 5.10 -17.80
C TYR A 96 -65.98 4.03 -16.73
N GLN A 97 -66.78 4.09 -15.66
CA GLN A 97 -66.81 3.12 -14.58
C GLN A 97 -68.20 2.45 -14.51
N ILE A 98 -68.23 1.15 -14.22
CA ILE A 98 -69.46 0.39 -14.06
C ILE A 98 -69.74 0.21 -12.57
N ARG A 99 -70.89 0.69 -12.08
CA ARG A 99 -71.31 0.55 -10.68
C ARG A 99 -72.46 -0.44 -10.57
N GLN A 100 -72.23 -1.49 -9.79
CA GLN A 100 -73.17 -2.57 -9.53
C GLN A 100 -74.17 -2.14 -8.45
N VAL A 101 -75.46 -2.40 -8.63
CA VAL A 101 -76.51 -2.00 -7.68
C VAL A 101 -77.59 -3.06 -7.56
N GLY A 102 -78.23 -3.15 -6.40
CA GLY A 102 -79.47 -3.90 -6.20
C GLY A 102 -80.67 -2.96 -6.16
N ILE A 103 -81.65 -3.20 -7.02
CA ILE A 103 -82.95 -2.52 -7.01
C ILE A 103 -83.93 -3.38 -6.21
N TYR A 104 -84.52 -2.81 -5.17
CA TYR A 104 -85.50 -3.47 -4.31
C TYR A 104 -86.87 -2.82 -4.50
N TYR A 105 -87.87 -3.60 -4.87
CA TYR A 105 -89.27 -3.21 -5.02
C TYR A 105 -90.10 -3.83 -3.91
N TYR A 106 -90.79 -3.01 -3.13
CA TYR A 106 -91.62 -3.47 -2.02
C TYR A 106 -93.06 -3.63 -2.50
N LEU A 107 -93.59 -4.86 -2.48
CA LEU A 107 -94.94 -5.18 -2.95
C LEU A 107 -96.05 -4.67 -2.01
N GLU A 108 -95.69 -4.26 -0.80
CA GLU A 108 -96.61 -3.73 0.21
C GLU A 108 -97.21 -2.38 -0.20
N ASP A 109 -96.39 -1.50 -0.78
CA ASP A 109 -96.68 -0.08 -1.01
C ASP A 109 -96.20 0.45 -2.37
N ASP A 110 -95.78 -0.44 -3.28
CA ASP A 110 -95.23 -0.13 -4.60
C ASP A 110 -94.03 0.83 -4.57
N SER A 111 -93.28 0.82 -3.47
CA SER A 111 -92.08 1.65 -3.31
C SER A 111 -90.83 0.92 -3.82
N MET A 112 -89.81 1.67 -4.23
CA MET A 112 -88.51 1.10 -4.57
C MET A 112 -87.38 1.76 -3.80
N CYS A 113 -86.25 1.07 -3.68
CA CYS A 113 -84.97 1.67 -3.32
C CYS A 113 -83.83 1.05 -4.12
N VAL A 114 -82.74 1.80 -4.27
CA VAL A 114 -81.53 1.34 -4.99
C VAL A 114 -80.38 1.36 -4.01
N ILE A 115 -79.71 0.23 -3.88
CA ILE A 115 -78.62 0.02 -2.92
C ILE A 115 -77.41 -0.52 -3.66
N GLU A 116 -76.30 0.21 -3.60
CA GLU A 116 -75.00 -0.27 -4.03
C GLU A 116 -74.36 -1.12 -2.92
N PRO A 117 -73.90 -2.35 -3.23
CA PRO A 117 -73.20 -3.18 -2.27
C PRO A 117 -71.86 -2.55 -1.88
N VAL A 118 -71.47 -2.73 -0.62
CA VAL A 118 -70.19 -2.22 -0.12
C VAL A 118 -69.06 -3.13 -0.60
N VAL A 119 -68.12 -2.57 -1.35
CA VAL A 119 -66.94 -3.23 -1.90
C VAL A 119 -65.70 -2.68 -1.21
N GLN A 120 -64.89 -3.57 -0.61
CA GLN A 120 -63.65 -3.17 0.04
C GLN A 120 -62.70 -2.48 -0.96
N ASN A 121 -62.04 -1.40 -0.52
CA ASN A 121 -61.07 -0.64 -1.32
C ASN A 121 -61.65 0.00 -2.61
N SER A 122 -62.96 0.25 -2.67
CA SER A 122 -63.63 0.94 -3.78
C SER A 122 -63.30 2.44 -3.83
N GLY A 123 -63.09 3.08 -2.68
CA GLY A 123 -62.82 4.52 -2.58
C GLY A 123 -64.04 5.42 -2.85
N LEU A 124 -65.22 4.83 -3.13
CA LEU A 124 -66.47 5.52 -3.39
C LEU A 124 -67.39 5.48 -2.16
N LEU A 125 -68.27 6.47 -2.02
CA LEU A 125 -69.37 6.42 -1.05
C LEU A 125 -70.42 5.42 -1.56
N GLN A 126 -70.52 4.27 -0.90
CA GLN A 126 -71.40 3.15 -1.24
C GLN A 126 -72.55 3.01 -0.24
N GLY A 127 -73.60 2.28 -0.61
CA GLY A 127 -74.79 2.06 0.21
C GLY A 127 -76.08 2.47 -0.49
N LYS A 128 -77.04 3.07 0.25
CA LYS A 128 -78.34 3.47 -0.31
C LYS A 128 -78.18 4.67 -1.26
N LEU A 129 -78.18 4.41 -2.57
CA LEU A 129 -78.15 5.46 -3.61
C LEU A 129 -79.49 6.18 -3.71
N VAL A 130 -80.59 5.43 -3.63
CA VAL A 130 -81.95 5.98 -3.67
C VAL A 130 -82.73 5.45 -2.46
N LYS A 131 -83.32 6.35 -1.67
CA LYS A 131 -84.13 6.01 -0.49
C LYS A 131 -85.46 5.37 -0.90
N ARG A 132 -86.06 4.56 0.00
CA ARG A 132 -87.36 3.90 -0.22
C ARG A 132 -88.47 4.94 -0.40
N HIS A 133 -89.08 4.98 -1.57
CA HIS A 133 -90.32 5.70 -1.88
C HIS A 133 -90.87 5.24 -3.24
N ARG A 134 -92.05 5.71 -3.64
CA ARG A 134 -92.64 5.37 -4.96
C ARG A 134 -91.90 6.12 -6.06
N MET A 135 -91.28 5.38 -6.99
CA MET A 135 -90.42 5.96 -8.03
C MET A 135 -91.24 6.51 -9.19
N PRO A 136 -91.09 7.80 -9.55
CA PRO A 136 -91.74 8.36 -10.72
C PRO A 136 -91.10 7.80 -12.01
N LYS A 137 -91.96 7.37 -12.94
CA LYS A 137 -91.60 6.86 -14.27
C LYS A 137 -91.50 8.01 -15.28
N ASN A 138 -92.47 8.93 -15.24
CA ASN A 138 -92.58 10.07 -16.16
C ASN A 138 -92.91 11.35 -15.39
N ASP A 139 -92.72 12.52 -16.02
CA ASP A 139 -93.08 13.84 -15.48
C ASP A 139 -94.60 14.02 -15.29
N GLN A 140 -95.42 13.08 -15.78
CA GLN A 140 -96.89 13.05 -15.65
C GLN A 140 -97.36 12.49 -14.30
N GLY A 141 -96.45 12.05 -13.43
CA GLY A 141 -96.77 11.51 -12.10
C GLY A 141 -97.07 10.02 -12.05
N ASP A 142 -96.85 9.30 -13.15
CA ASP A 142 -96.92 7.83 -13.17
C ASP A 142 -95.78 7.23 -12.36
N TYR A 143 -96.06 6.17 -11.60
CA TYR A 143 -95.06 5.44 -10.83
C TYR A 143 -94.71 4.13 -11.51
N TYR A 144 -93.47 3.67 -11.33
CA TYR A 144 -93.09 2.35 -11.78
C TYR A 144 -93.84 1.26 -11.01
N HIS A 145 -94.39 0.31 -11.75
CA HIS A 145 -94.99 -0.90 -11.20
C HIS A 145 -94.05 -2.09 -11.39
N TRP A 146 -94.17 -3.14 -10.57
CA TRP A 146 -93.39 -4.38 -10.78
C TRP A 146 -93.61 -5.04 -12.14
N LYS A 147 -94.68 -4.66 -12.86
CA LYS A 147 -94.99 -5.13 -14.21
C LYS A 147 -94.11 -4.47 -15.28
N ASP A 148 -93.53 -3.33 -14.96
CA ASP A 148 -92.61 -2.59 -15.84
C ASP A 148 -91.16 -3.11 -15.73
N LEU A 149 -90.89 -4.06 -14.82
CA LEU A 149 -89.55 -4.57 -14.54
C LEU A 149 -89.36 -5.95 -15.17
N ASN A 150 -88.37 -6.10 -16.05
CA ASN A 150 -87.93 -7.38 -16.59
C ASN A 150 -86.40 -7.40 -16.74
N LEU A 151 -85.82 -8.59 -16.93
CA LEU A 151 -84.40 -8.77 -17.21
C LEU A 151 -84.04 -8.21 -18.60
N GLY A 152 -82.83 -7.65 -18.75
CA GLY A 152 -82.37 -7.02 -19.98
C GLY A 152 -83.09 -5.72 -20.35
N MET A 153 -83.76 -5.08 -19.38
CA MET A 153 -84.42 -3.78 -19.56
C MET A 153 -83.63 -2.64 -18.92
N ASP A 154 -83.72 -1.47 -19.54
CA ASP A 154 -83.14 -0.22 -19.05
C ASP A 154 -84.20 0.61 -18.32
N ILE A 155 -83.90 1.00 -17.08
CA ILE A 155 -84.79 1.78 -16.24
C ILE A 155 -84.13 3.10 -15.87
N THR A 156 -84.81 4.20 -16.16
CA THR A 156 -84.35 5.54 -15.82
C THR A 156 -84.97 6.00 -14.51
N MET A 157 -84.15 6.24 -13.50
CA MET A 157 -84.56 6.83 -12.23
C MET A 157 -83.65 8.02 -11.93
N TYR A 158 -84.25 9.20 -11.71
CA TYR A 158 -83.53 10.44 -11.36
C TYR A 158 -82.34 10.76 -12.29
N GLY A 159 -82.54 10.62 -13.60
CA GLY A 159 -81.53 10.93 -14.61
C GLY A 159 -80.40 9.89 -14.74
N ARG A 160 -80.48 8.75 -14.05
CA ARG A 160 -79.55 7.62 -14.21
C ARG A 160 -80.28 6.42 -14.82
N THR A 161 -79.66 5.81 -15.83
CA THR A 161 -80.18 4.61 -16.50
C THR A 161 -79.53 3.36 -15.92
N TYR A 162 -80.34 2.47 -15.37
CA TYR A 162 -79.94 1.20 -14.78
C TYR A 162 -80.31 0.06 -15.72
N ARG A 163 -79.35 -0.80 -16.06
CA ARG A 163 -79.57 -2.05 -16.78
C ARG A 163 -79.90 -3.15 -15.79
N ILE A 164 -81.10 -3.72 -15.84
CA ILE A 164 -81.43 -4.93 -15.06
C ILE A 164 -80.81 -6.14 -15.73
N VAL A 165 -79.96 -6.85 -15.00
CA VAL A 165 -79.17 -7.99 -15.53
C VAL A 165 -79.74 -9.30 -15.04
N ASN A 166 -79.99 -9.39 -13.73
CA ASN A 166 -80.46 -10.61 -13.08
C ASN A 166 -81.47 -10.29 -11.97
N CYS A 167 -82.13 -11.30 -11.44
CA CYS A 167 -83.07 -11.15 -10.34
C CYS A 167 -82.93 -12.31 -9.34
N ASP A 168 -83.39 -12.08 -8.11
CA ASP A 168 -83.39 -13.11 -7.07
C ASP A 168 -84.31 -14.30 -7.42
N SER A 169 -84.07 -15.44 -6.78
CA SER A 169 -84.88 -16.66 -6.92
C SER A 169 -86.35 -16.41 -6.59
N PHE A 170 -86.63 -15.62 -5.54
CA PHE A 170 -87.99 -15.26 -5.15
C PHE A 170 -88.71 -14.41 -6.21
N THR A 171 -88.01 -13.44 -6.80
CA THR A 171 -88.60 -12.56 -7.81
C THR A 171 -88.91 -13.29 -9.09
N LYS A 172 -88.03 -14.21 -9.47
CA LYS A 172 -88.26 -15.10 -10.61
C LYS A 172 -89.58 -15.87 -10.47
N VAL A 173 -89.73 -16.59 -9.36
CA VAL A 173 -90.94 -17.37 -9.07
C VAL A 173 -92.18 -16.47 -8.96
N PHE A 174 -92.05 -15.30 -8.34
CA PHE A 174 -93.15 -14.36 -8.19
C PHE A 174 -93.64 -13.83 -9.55
N LEU A 175 -92.75 -13.33 -10.40
CA LEU A 175 -93.12 -12.77 -11.70
C LEU A 175 -93.70 -13.83 -12.64
N GLU A 176 -93.11 -15.03 -12.64
CA GLU A 176 -93.65 -16.18 -13.37
C GLU A 176 -95.06 -16.56 -12.86
N SER A 177 -95.30 -16.55 -11.54
CA SER A 177 -96.62 -16.83 -10.96
C SER A 177 -97.67 -15.78 -11.31
N GLN A 178 -97.26 -14.54 -11.58
CA GLN A 178 -98.12 -13.44 -11.99
C GLN A 178 -98.29 -13.37 -13.52
N GLY A 179 -97.73 -14.32 -14.27
CA GLY A 179 -97.87 -14.43 -15.72
C GLY A 179 -96.87 -13.59 -16.53
N ILE A 180 -95.81 -13.06 -15.92
CA ILE A 180 -94.73 -12.36 -16.63
C ILE A 180 -93.62 -13.36 -16.97
N ALA A 181 -93.39 -13.58 -18.26
CA ALA A 181 -92.25 -14.36 -18.74
C ALA A 181 -90.97 -13.52 -18.64
N LEU A 182 -90.02 -13.97 -17.82
CA LEU A 182 -88.74 -13.31 -17.67
C LEU A 182 -87.82 -13.56 -18.86
N ASN A 183 -87.09 -12.53 -19.27
CA ASN A 183 -86.03 -12.63 -20.28
C ASN A 183 -84.86 -13.47 -19.74
N PRO A 184 -83.99 -14.03 -20.62
CA PRO A 184 -82.78 -14.70 -20.16
C PRO A 184 -81.89 -13.72 -19.36
N PRO A 185 -81.26 -14.17 -18.25
CA PRO A 185 -80.37 -13.33 -17.47
C PRO A 185 -79.14 -12.94 -18.28
N GLU A 186 -78.74 -11.67 -18.18
CA GLU A 186 -77.50 -11.16 -18.79
C GLU A 186 -76.30 -11.42 -17.86
N GLU A 187 -75.08 -11.39 -18.39
CA GLU A 187 -73.88 -11.43 -17.55
C GLU A 187 -73.57 -10.05 -17.00
N MET A 188 -73.13 -10.01 -15.74
CA MET A 188 -72.73 -8.77 -15.10
C MET A 188 -71.44 -8.26 -15.74
N VAL A 189 -71.49 -7.09 -16.37
CA VAL A 189 -70.32 -6.51 -17.03
C VAL A 189 -69.25 -6.17 -15.99
N SER A 190 -68.02 -6.63 -16.24
CA SER A 190 -66.87 -6.33 -15.38
C SER A 190 -66.33 -4.93 -15.66
N ASP A 191 -66.09 -4.17 -14.60
CA ASP A 191 -65.49 -2.84 -14.67
C ASP A 191 -64.01 -2.96 -15.12
N PRO A 192 -63.58 -2.29 -16.20
CA PRO A 192 -62.18 -2.28 -16.64
C PRO A 192 -61.19 -1.94 -15.52
N TYR A 193 -61.58 -1.07 -14.59
CA TYR A 193 -60.78 -0.72 -13.43
C TYR A 193 -60.54 -1.91 -12.48
N THR A 194 -61.58 -2.72 -12.26
CA THR A 194 -61.52 -3.90 -11.39
C THR A 194 -60.66 -5.00 -12.00
N GLU A 195 -60.69 -5.17 -13.32
CA GLU A 195 -59.83 -6.13 -14.04
C GLU A 195 -58.35 -5.76 -13.97
N LEU A 196 -58.01 -4.48 -14.13
CA LEU A 196 -56.63 -4.00 -14.02
C LEU A 196 -56.02 -4.28 -12.64
N ARG A 197 -56.81 -4.17 -11.57
CA ARG A 197 -56.36 -4.51 -10.21
C ARG A 197 -56.28 -6.00 -9.91
N ARG A 198 -56.97 -6.86 -10.68
CA ARG A 198 -56.87 -8.33 -10.54
C ARG A 198 -55.57 -8.88 -11.10
N MET A 199 -54.85 -8.12 -11.93
CA MET A 199 -53.53 -8.52 -12.39
C MET A 199 -52.59 -8.67 -11.19
N PRO A 200 -51.97 -9.84 -11.00
CA PRO A 200 -51.07 -10.04 -9.88
C PRO A 200 -49.91 -9.05 -10.00
N VAL A 201 -49.64 -8.35 -8.90
CA VAL A 201 -48.42 -7.55 -8.76
C VAL A 201 -47.24 -8.50 -9.03
N PRO A 202 -46.26 -8.14 -9.90
CA PRO A 202 -45.10 -8.97 -10.12
C PRO A 202 -44.44 -9.28 -8.77
N LYS A 203 -44.51 -10.53 -8.32
CA LYS A 203 -43.75 -10.96 -7.13
C LYS A 203 -42.29 -11.00 -7.54
N HIS A 204 -41.46 -10.19 -6.88
CA HIS A 204 -40.02 -10.25 -7.06
C HIS A 204 -39.53 -11.61 -6.56
N ILE A 205 -39.24 -12.52 -7.49
CA ILE A 205 -38.57 -13.78 -7.20
C ILE A 205 -37.09 -13.42 -7.01
N PRO A 206 -36.49 -13.65 -5.83
CA PRO A 206 -35.07 -13.42 -5.65
C PRO A 206 -34.29 -14.31 -6.63
N PRO A 207 -33.22 -13.80 -7.26
CA PRO A 207 -32.46 -14.56 -8.23
C PRO A 207 -31.86 -15.83 -7.60
N SER A 208 -32.04 -16.97 -8.27
CA SER A 208 -31.49 -18.29 -7.91
C SER A 208 -29.99 -18.37 -8.25
N GLY A 209 -29.18 -17.46 -7.69
CA GLY A 209 -27.72 -17.45 -7.81
C GLY A 209 -27.02 -18.03 -6.58
N PRO A 210 -25.71 -18.36 -6.67
CA PRO A 210 -24.89 -18.63 -5.49
C PRO A 210 -24.96 -17.44 -4.53
N ASP A 211 -25.16 -17.71 -3.24
CA ASP A 211 -25.33 -16.67 -2.21
C ASP A 211 -24.07 -15.77 -2.13
N PRO A 212 -24.15 -14.50 -2.56
CA PRO A 212 -23.01 -13.56 -2.51
C PRO A 212 -22.52 -13.37 -1.08
N PHE A 213 -23.42 -13.52 -0.10
CA PHE A 213 -23.09 -13.36 1.31
C PHE A 213 -22.14 -14.45 1.80
N ARG A 214 -22.25 -15.68 1.29
CA ARG A 214 -21.32 -16.77 1.62
C ARG A 214 -19.90 -16.48 1.15
N GLN A 215 -19.74 -15.92 -0.04
CA GLN A 215 -18.43 -15.53 -0.57
C GLN A 215 -17.82 -14.43 0.29
N PHE A 216 -18.61 -13.40 0.60
CA PHE A 216 -18.22 -12.33 1.51
C PHE A 216 -17.73 -12.88 2.85
N LEU A 217 -18.51 -13.73 3.54
CA LEU A 217 -18.13 -14.29 4.84
C LEU A 217 -16.85 -15.13 4.81
N THR A 218 -16.59 -15.84 3.71
CA THR A 218 -15.42 -16.73 3.60
C THR A 218 -14.13 -15.95 3.31
N TYR A 219 -14.25 -14.88 2.53
CA TYR A 219 -13.13 -14.12 1.98
C TYR A 219 -13.06 -12.67 2.47
N ASP A 220 -13.84 -12.32 3.49
CA ASP A 220 -13.76 -11.00 4.11
C ASP A 220 -12.32 -10.68 4.50
N THR A 221 -11.91 -9.44 4.25
CA THR A 221 -10.53 -8.93 4.44
C THR A 221 -9.41 -9.61 3.62
N LYS A 222 -9.69 -10.64 2.82
CA LYS A 222 -8.69 -11.33 2.00
C LYS A 222 -8.55 -10.66 0.64
N VAL A 223 -7.41 -10.01 0.43
CA VAL A 223 -7.09 -9.26 -0.79
C VAL A 223 -5.83 -9.83 -1.43
N LEU A 224 -5.89 -10.11 -2.73
CA LEU A 224 -4.70 -10.47 -3.49
C LEU A 224 -4.01 -9.21 -3.99
N ARG A 225 -2.73 -9.04 -3.63
CA ARG A 225 -1.91 -7.90 -4.00
C ARG A 225 -0.83 -8.30 -5.00
N PHE A 226 -0.84 -7.65 -6.16
CA PHE A 226 0.16 -7.81 -7.22
C PHE A 226 0.93 -6.52 -7.44
N TYR A 227 2.22 -6.64 -7.70
CA TYR A 227 3.08 -5.54 -8.11
C TYR A 227 3.20 -5.55 -9.63
N ALA A 228 2.83 -4.43 -10.25
CA ALA A 228 2.79 -4.31 -11.69
C ALA A 228 3.47 -3.03 -12.17
N ILE A 229 3.85 -3.01 -13.44
CA ILE A 229 4.28 -1.80 -14.14
C ILE A 229 3.28 -1.53 -15.26
N TRP A 230 2.72 -0.33 -15.26
CA TRP A 230 2.01 0.18 -16.42
C TRP A 230 3.05 0.77 -17.38
N ASP A 231 3.25 0.11 -18.51
CA ASP A 231 4.13 0.60 -19.57
C ASP A 231 3.33 1.43 -20.57
N ASP A 232 3.44 2.75 -20.50
CA ASP A 232 2.83 3.69 -21.45
C ASP A 232 3.86 4.23 -22.47
N THR A 233 5.09 3.71 -22.52
CA THR A 233 6.21 4.26 -23.31
C THR A 233 5.95 4.38 -24.82
N ASN A 234 4.93 3.68 -25.34
CA ASN A 234 4.51 3.81 -26.72
C ASN A 234 3.88 5.18 -27.04
N ASN A 235 3.42 5.91 -26.02
CA ASN A 235 2.85 7.24 -26.15
C ASN A 235 3.95 8.32 -26.12
N THR A 236 3.73 9.47 -26.76
CA THR A 236 4.75 10.53 -26.90
C THR A 236 5.25 11.12 -25.59
N PHE A 237 4.43 11.07 -24.54
CA PHE A 237 4.76 11.49 -23.18
C PHE A 237 4.58 10.34 -22.18
N GLY A 238 4.72 9.11 -22.67
CA GLY A 238 4.48 7.90 -21.93
C GLY A 238 5.64 7.50 -21.03
N ASP A 239 5.32 7.16 -19.78
CA ASP A 239 6.30 6.71 -18.80
C ASP A 239 5.97 5.30 -18.31
N ARG A 240 6.98 4.61 -17.77
CA ARG A 240 6.78 3.36 -17.01
C ARG A 240 6.43 3.68 -15.56
N ARG A 241 5.26 3.23 -15.14
CA ARG A 241 4.69 3.60 -13.83
C ARG A 241 4.52 2.37 -12.96
N PRO A 242 5.14 2.32 -11.76
CA PRO A 242 4.88 1.23 -10.84
C PRO A 242 3.48 1.38 -10.25
N CYS A 243 2.70 0.31 -10.32
CA CYS A 243 1.33 0.22 -9.82
C CYS A 243 1.18 -1.02 -8.92
N ILE A 244 0.21 -0.97 -8.03
CA ILE A 244 -0.22 -2.09 -7.20
C ILE A 244 -1.64 -2.43 -7.60
N ILE A 245 -1.87 -3.69 -7.95
CA ILE A 245 -3.21 -4.20 -8.27
C ILE A 245 -3.72 -4.97 -7.06
N HIS A 246 -4.92 -4.63 -6.60
CA HIS A 246 -5.65 -5.31 -5.55
C HIS A 246 -6.83 -6.06 -6.15
N TYR A 247 -6.94 -7.35 -5.88
CA TYR A 247 -8.09 -8.18 -6.20
C TYR A 247 -8.78 -8.61 -4.92
N PHE A 248 -10.01 -8.18 -4.70
CA PHE A 248 -10.79 -8.48 -3.51
C PHE A 248 -11.56 -9.77 -3.71
N LEU A 249 -11.24 -10.80 -2.92
CA LEU A 249 -11.87 -12.12 -3.06
C LEU A 249 -13.32 -12.17 -2.56
N ALA A 250 -13.72 -11.19 -1.75
CA ALA A 250 -15.06 -11.10 -1.17
C ALA A 250 -16.15 -10.78 -2.21
N ASP A 251 -15.80 -10.02 -3.25
CA ASP A 251 -16.74 -9.50 -4.25
C ASP A 251 -16.19 -9.52 -5.69
N ASP A 252 -15.03 -10.16 -5.91
CA ASP A 252 -14.35 -10.27 -7.21
C ASP A 252 -14.10 -8.91 -7.89
N THR A 253 -13.82 -7.88 -7.08
CA THR A 253 -13.52 -6.53 -7.56
C THR A 253 -12.02 -6.26 -7.64
N VAL A 254 -11.64 -5.31 -8.51
CA VAL A 254 -10.26 -4.92 -8.75
C VAL A 254 -10.09 -3.42 -8.48
N GLU A 255 -9.02 -3.07 -7.78
CA GLU A 255 -8.56 -1.70 -7.56
C GLU A 255 -7.10 -1.59 -8.01
N VAL A 256 -6.73 -0.48 -8.64
CA VAL A 256 -5.34 -0.23 -9.08
C VAL A 256 -4.85 1.07 -8.45
N ARG A 257 -3.70 1.00 -7.77
CA ARG A 257 -3.05 2.13 -7.12
C ARG A 257 -1.70 2.46 -7.74
N GLU A 258 -1.40 3.73 -7.93
CA GLU A 258 -0.07 4.19 -8.36
C GLU A 258 0.88 4.28 -7.16
N VAL A 259 2.15 3.92 -7.38
CA VAL A 259 3.22 4.05 -6.39
C VAL A 259 4.05 5.28 -6.72
N TYR A 260 3.93 6.33 -5.90
CA TYR A 260 4.68 7.56 -6.10
C TYR A 260 6.08 7.49 -5.49
N LYS A 261 7.06 8.02 -6.23
CA LYS A 261 8.42 8.25 -5.73
C LYS A 261 8.53 9.69 -5.20
N ARG A 262 9.52 9.93 -4.34
CA ARG A 262 9.83 11.30 -3.89
C ARG A 262 10.33 12.11 -5.09
N ASN A 263 9.80 13.32 -5.26
CA ASN A 263 10.12 14.23 -6.37
C ASN A 263 9.78 13.67 -7.78
N ASP A 264 8.69 12.89 -7.89
CA ASP A 264 8.21 12.33 -9.18
C ASP A 264 7.50 13.37 -10.08
N GLY A 265 7.25 14.58 -9.59
CA GLY A 265 6.63 15.67 -10.37
C GLY A 265 5.13 15.48 -10.67
N ARG A 266 4.49 14.49 -10.03
CA ARG A 266 3.06 14.17 -10.19
C ARG A 266 2.26 14.55 -8.95
N ASP A 267 0.99 14.89 -9.17
CA ASP A 267 0.02 15.13 -8.10
C ASP A 267 -0.27 13.82 -7.34
N PRO A 268 -0.20 13.78 -5.99
CA PRO A 268 -0.40 12.56 -5.21
C PRO A 268 -1.85 12.05 -5.20
N PHE A 269 -2.28 11.42 -6.29
CA PHE A 269 -3.56 10.70 -6.38
C PHE A 269 -3.36 9.17 -6.38
N PRO A 270 -3.40 8.51 -5.21
CA PRO A 270 -2.99 7.10 -5.09
C PRO A 270 -3.85 6.12 -5.88
N VAL A 271 -5.11 6.45 -6.19
CA VAL A 271 -6.04 5.55 -6.87
C VAL A 271 -6.06 5.84 -8.37
N LEU A 272 -5.49 4.93 -9.16
CA LEU A 272 -5.53 5.00 -10.62
C LEU A 272 -6.87 4.47 -11.17
N MET A 273 -7.39 3.42 -10.55
CA MET A 273 -8.67 2.80 -10.88
C MET A 273 -9.43 2.49 -9.59
N LYS A 274 -10.63 3.05 -9.44
CA LYS A 274 -11.51 2.79 -8.31
C LYS A 274 -11.85 1.30 -8.23
N ARG A 275 -12.08 0.80 -7.01
CA ARG A 275 -12.55 -0.56 -6.77
C ARG A 275 -13.86 -0.80 -7.52
N GLN A 276 -13.82 -1.70 -8.49
CA GLN A 276 -15.00 -2.10 -9.26
C GLN A 276 -14.79 -3.47 -9.89
N ARG A 277 -15.89 -4.14 -10.26
CA ARG A 277 -15.81 -5.40 -11.00
C ARG A 277 -15.44 -5.08 -12.45
N LEU A 278 -14.44 -5.77 -12.99
CA LEU A 278 -13.91 -5.48 -14.33
C LEU A 278 -14.35 -6.52 -15.36
N PRO A 279 -14.99 -6.11 -16.47
CA PRO A 279 -15.31 -7.01 -17.56
C PRO A 279 -14.05 -7.35 -18.36
N LYS A 280 -13.87 -8.63 -18.69
CA LYS A 280 -12.78 -9.12 -19.53
C LYS A 280 -13.21 -9.19 -21.00
N THR A 281 -14.41 -9.69 -21.26
CA THR A 281 -14.99 -9.75 -22.61
C THR A 281 -16.44 -9.33 -22.59
N PHE A 282 -16.78 -8.38 -23.46
CA PHE A 282 -18.15 -7.93 -23.67
C PHE A 282 -18.85 -8.87 -24.66
N ALA A 283 -20.11 -9.20 -24.39
CA ALA A 283 -20.94 -9.91 -25.37
C ALA A 283 -21.14 -9.03 -26.61
N GLU A 284 -21.12 -9.63 -27.81
CA GLU A 284 -21.35 -8.87 -29.04
C GLU A 284 -22.71 -8.14 -28.96
N LYS A 285 -22.64 -6.82 -29.07
CA LYS A 285 -23.68 -5.84 -28.72
C LYS A 285 -25.09 -6.27 -29.13
N LYS A 286 -25.98 -6.52 -28.15
CA LYS A 286 -27.39 -6.14 -28.32
C LYS A 286 -27.40 -4.61 -28.43
N LYS A 287 -27.56 -4.08 -29.64
CA LYS A 287 -27.59 -2.64 -29.97
C LYS A 287 -28.83 -1.92 -29.39
N ASN A 288 -29.20 -2.17 -28.15
CA ASN A 288 -30.45 -1.66 -27.62
C ASN A 288 -30.28 -0.27 -27.01
N PHE A 289 -29.13 0.05 -26.37
CA PHE A 289 -28.92 1.35 -25.75
C PHE A 289 -27.44 1.81 -25.79
N PRO A 290 -27.18 3.13 -25.91
CA PRO A 290 -25.82 3.67 -25.83
C PRO A 290 -25.28 3.60 -24.39
N SER A 291 -23.99 3.26 -24.25
CA SER A 291 -23.30 3.10 -22.96
C SER A 291 -23.19 4.37 -22.10
N CYS A 292 -23.64 5.52 -22.62
CA CYS A 292 -23.68 6.78 -21.89
C CYS A 292 -24.89 6.93 -20.97
N VAL A 293 -25.88 6.03 -21.06
CA VAL A 293 -27.16 6.14 -20.34
C VAL A 293 -27.29 5.12 -19.20
N LEU A 294 -26.67 3.95 -19.33
CA LEU A 294 -26.79 2.85 -18.36
C LEU A 294 -25.41 2.31 -18.00
N GLU A 295 -25.26 1.91 -16.73
CA GLU A 295 -24.08 1.16 -16.26
C GLU A 295 -24.04 -0.22 -16.92
N ILE A 296 -22.84 -0.77 -17.08
CA ILE A 296 -22.60 -2.07 -17.69
C ILE A 296 -23.36 -3.13 -16.88
N SER A 297 -24.39 -3.73 -17.49
CA SER A 297 -25.19 -4.76 -16.83
C SER A 297 -24.51 -6.13 -16.89
N ASP A 298 -24.82 -7.01 -15.93
CA ASP A 298 -24.31 -8.40 -15.92
C ASP A 298 -24.68 -9.17 -17.20
N GLN A 299 -25.71 -8.75 -17.92
CA GLN A 299 -26.16 -9.38 -19.16
C GLN A 299 -25.31 -9.01 -20.39
N GLU A 300 -24.55 -7.90 -20.29
CA GLU A 300 -23.68 -7.40 -21.37
C GLU A 300 -22.25 -7.96 -21.28
N VAL A 301 -21.89 -8.53 -20.14
CA VAL A 301 -20.55 -9.07 -19.88
C VAL A 301 -20.57 -10.58 -20.02
N LEU A 302 -19.72 -11.10 -20.91
CA LEU A 302 -19.60 -12.53 -21.16
C LEU A 302 -18.67 -13.19 -20.15
N GLU A 303 -17.55 -12.53 -19.84
CA GLU A 303 -16.55 -13.03 -18.89
C GLU A 303 -16.05 -11.88 -18.01
N TRP A 304 -15.99 -12.14 -16.70
CA TRP A 304 -15.43 -11.25 -15.69
C TRP A 304 -14.01 -11.70 -15.33
N TYR A 305 -13.16 -10.75 -14.92
CA TYR A 305 -11.83 -11.09 -14.42
C TYR A 305 -11.89 -11.96 -13.16
N ALA A 306 -11.27 -13.13 -13.24
CA ALA A 306 -11.14 -14.07 -12.14
C ALA A 306 -9.71 -14.01 -11.56
N PRO A 307 -9.46 -14.53 -10.34
CA PRO A 307 -8.11 -14.60 -9.79
C PRO A 307 -7.15 -15.32 -10.77
N LYS A 308 -7.60 -16.37 -11.44
CA LYS A 308 -6.79 -17.17 -12.39
C LYS A 308 -6.15 -16.36 -13.52
N ASP A 309 -6.72 -15.20 -13.88
CA ASP A 309 -6.21 -14.35 -14.95
C ASP A 309 -4.95 -13.56 -14.52
N PHE A 310 -4.72 -13.40 -13.20
CA PHE A 310 -3.59 -12.66 -12.66
C PHE A 310 -2.41 -13.61 -12.39
N ALA A 311 -1.40 -13.57 -13.25
CA ALA A 311 -0.19 -14.39 -13.09
C ALA A 311 1.07 -13.51 -13.13
N VAL A 312 2.04 -13.84 -12.27
CA VAL A 312 3.36 -13.20 -12.27
C VAL A 312 4.08 -13.52 -13.58
N GLY A 313 4.68 -12.51 -14.21
CA GLY A 313 5.32 -12.60 -15.51
C GLY A 313 4.40 -12.42 -16.72
N LYS A 314 3.08 -12.25 -16.51
CA LYS A 314 2.12 -11.96 -17.59
C LYS A 314 1.67 -10.50 -17.59
N SER A 315 1.34 -10.00 -18.77
CA SER A 315 0.67 -8.72 -18.96
C SER A 315 -0.85 -8.87 -18.92
N ILE A 316 -1.54 -7.99 -18.22
CA ILE A 316 -3.01 -7.94 -18.12
C ILE A 316 -3.54 -6.61 -18.65
N THR A 317 -4.67 -6.63 -19.36
CA THR A 317 -5.26 -5.41 -19.96
C THR A 317 -6.52 -4.99 -19.21
N LEU A 318 -6.43 -3.97 -18.36
CA LEU A 318 -7.56 -3.46 -17.58
C LEU A 318 -8.05 -2.15 -18.19
N LEU A 319 -9.31 -2.10 -18.65
CA LEU A 319 -9.94 -0.93 -19.29
C LEU A 319 -9.09 -0.28 -20.40
N GLY A 320 -8.41 -1.10 -21.20
CA GLY A 320 -7.55 -0.64 -22.30
C GLY A 320 -6.11 -0.27 -21.90
N ARG A 321 -5.74 -0.38 -20.62
CA ARG A 321 -4.35 -0.18 -20.15
C ARG A 321 -3.68 -1.51 -19.86
N THR A 322 -2.47 -1.71 -20.38
CA THR A 322 -1.68 -2.94 -20.21
C THR A 322 -0.74 -2.82 -19.01
N PHE A 323 -0.90 -3.70 -18.03
CA PHE A 323 -0.08 -3.80 -16.83
C PHE A 323 0.75 -5.07 -16.87
N PHE A 324 2.06 -4.97 -16.71
CA PHE A 324 2.96 -6.12 -16.57
C PHE A 324 3.13 -6.48 -15.10
N ILE A 325 2.62 -7.64 -14.68
CA ILE A 325 2.74 -8.11 -13.29
C ILE A 325 4.09 -8.77 -13.11
N TYR A 326 4.90 -8.25 -12.20
CA TYR A 326 6.28 -8.72 -12.00
C TYR A 326 6.54 -9.40 -10.66
N ASP A 327 5.73 -9.12 -9.64
CA ASP A 327 5.79 -9.79 -8.35
C ASP A 327 4.41 -9.79 -7.69
N CYS A 328 4.26 -10.55 -6.62
CA CYS A 328 3.05 -10.61 -5.81
C CYS A 328 3.38 -10.84 -4.33
N ASP A 329 2.41 -10.54 -3.47
CA ASP A 329 2.57 -10.61 -2.03
C ASP A 329 2.73 -12.05 -1.49
N LYS A 330 3.22 -12.20 -0.26
CA LYS A 330 3.34 -13.52 0.37
C LYS A 330 1.98 -14.20 0.53
N PHE A 331 0.94 -13.44 0.88
CA PHE A 331 -0.42 -13.96 0.98
C PHE A 331 -0.94 -14.50 -0.36
N THR A 332 -0.68 -13.79 -1.46
CA THR A 332 -1.10 -14.24 -2.80
C THR A 332 -0.38 -15.51 -3.21
N LYS A 333 0.93 -15.60 -2.94
CA LYS A 333 1.72 -16.82 -3.23
C LYS A 333 1.10 -18.04 -2.54
N ASN A 334 0.77 -17.90 -1.25
CA ASN A 334 0.11 -18.97 -0.49
C ASN A 334 -1.29 -19.29 -1.04
N TYR A 335 -2.11 -18.27 -1.33
CA TYR A 335 -3.45 -18.48 -1.87
C TYR A 335 -3.42 -19.26 -3.19
N TYR A 336 -2.52 -18.91 -4.11
CA TYR A 336 -2.41 -19.58 -5.41
C TYR A 336 -1.84 -20.99 -5.29
N HIS A 337 -0.92 -21.21 -4.35
CA HIS A 337 -0.45 -22.53 -4.00
C HIS A 337 -1.62 -23.41 -3.52
N ASP A 338 -2.43 -22.93 -2.59
CA ASP A 338 -3.51 -23.72 -1.98
C ASP A 338 -4.71 -23.94 -2.92
N LYS A 339 -5.08 -22.93 -3.71
CA LYS A 339 -6.24 -22.98 -4.62
C LYS A 339 -5.93 -23.58 -5.99
N PHE A 340 -4.74 -23.30 -6.54
CA PHE A 340 -4.39 -23.63 -7.92
C PHE A 340 -3.18 -24.55 -8.04
N GLY A 341 -2.47 -24.84 -6.93
CA GLY A 341 -1.27 -25.69 -6.96
C GLY A 341 -0.06 -25.03 -7.65
N ILE A 342 -0.07 -23.71 -7.81
CA ILE A 342 0.99 -22.99 -8.52
C ILE A 342 2.13 -22.69 -7.54
N THR A 343 3.32 -23.20 -7.83
CA THR A 343 4.56 -22.98 -7.04
C THR A 343 5.49 -21.93 -7.65
N ASP A 344 5.38 -21.70 -8.96
CA ASP A 344 6.37 -20.94 -9.71
C ASP A 344 6.03 -19.45 -9.74
N PHE A 345 6.48 -18.73 -8.73
CA PHE A 345 6.46 -17.26 -8.69
C PHE A 345 7.89 -16.74 -8.78
N GLN A 346 8.50 -16.78 -9.97
CA GLN A 346 9.78 -16.11 -10.18
C GLN A 346 9.56 -14.61 -10.33
N PRO A 347 9.96 -13.77 -9.36
CA PRO A 347 9.83 -12.33 -9.50
C PRO A 347 10.72 -11.85 -10.64
N VAL A 348 10.16 -11.05 -11.55
CA VAL A 348 10.92 -10.46 -12.65
C VAL A 348 11.57 -9.18 -12.16
N GLU A 349 12.91 -9.15 -12.09
CA GLU A 349 13.63 -7.95 -11.70
C GLU A 349 13.52 -6.87 -12.80
N ILE A 350 12.65 -5.86 -12.60
CA ILE A 350 12.69 -4.62 -13.38
C ILE A 350 13.62 -3.63 -12.67
N LYS A 351 14.92 -3.83 -12.80
CA LYS A 351 15.90 -2.78 -12.50
C LYS A 351 16.33 -2.15 -13.81
N GLU A 352 16.05 -0.86 -13.97
CA GLU A 352 16.66 -0.08 -15.04
C GLU A 352 18.17 -0.15 -14.86
N LYS A 353 18.90 -0.48 -15.93
CA LYS A 353 20.36 -0.49 -15.90
C LYS A 353 20.80 0.95 -15.56
N PRO A 354 21.52 1.18 -14.45
CA PRO A 354 21.99 2.52 -14.14
C PRO A 354 22.84 3.01 -15.29
N LEU A 355 22.66 4.27 -15.69
CA LEU A 355 23.45 4.88 -16.75
C LEU A 355 24.93 4.77 -16.37
N GLU A 356 25.70 4.12 -17.24
CA GLU A 356 27.15 4.04 -17.09
C GLU A 356 27.69 5.47 -17.18
N LYS A 357 28.26 5.97 -16.07
CA LYS A 357 28.91 7.27 -16.08
C LYS A 357 30.12 7.17 -16.99
N ILE A 358 30.15 8.00 -18.04
CA ILE A 358 31.31 8.11 -18.91
C ILE A 358 32.49 8.57 -18.02
N PRO A 359 33.56 7.76 -17.88
CA PRO A 359 34.70 8.16 -17.07
C PRO A 359 35.34 9.38 -17.70
N GLN A 360 35.55 10.42 -16.90
CA GLN A 360 36.25 11.61 -17.34
C GLN A 360 37.75 11.27 -17.40
N VAL A 361 38.29 11.17 -18.62
CA VAL A 361 39.70 10.90 -18.86
C VAL A 361 40.47 12.21 -18.76
N ILE A 362 41.60 12.20 -18.04
CA ILE A 362 42.50 13.36 -17.94
C ILE A 362 43.16 13.56 -19.31
N PRO A 363 43.17 14.79 -19.86
CA PRO A 363 43.80 15.04 -21.15
C PRO A 363 45.32 14.83 -21.09
N PRO A 364 45.96 14.53 -22.23
CA PRO A 364 47.41 14.38 -22.32
C PRO A 364 48.14 15.67 -21.89
N TYR A 365 49.34 15.51 -21.37
CA TYR A 365 50.15 16.61 -20.85
C TYR A 365 50.60 17.55 -21.99
N ASN A 366 50.45 18.86 -21.80
CA ASN A 366 50.68 19.88 -22.83
C ASN A 366 52.16 20.29 -23.00
N GLY A 367 53.09 19.74 -22.22
CA GLY A 367 54.52 20.05 -22.31
C GLY A 367 54.98 21.33 -21.58
N PHE A 368 54.07 22.05 -20.91
CA PHE A 368 54.40 23.26 -20.16
C PHE A 368 54.40 23.01 -18.65
N GLY A 369 55.36 23.63 -17.95
CA GLY A 369 55.46 23.54 -16.49
C GLY A 369 55.94 22.17 -15.99
N ILE A 370 55.53 21.82 -14.78
CA ILE A 370 55.80 20.51 -14.16
C ILE A 370 54.52 19.67 -14.31
N LEU A 371 54.64 18.37 -14.58
CA LEU A 371 53.50 17.48 -14.79
C LEU A 371 52.51 17.52 -13.60
N GLU A 372 53.04 17.44 -12.39
CA GLU A 372 52.25 17.46 -11.15
C GLU A 372 51.49 18.79 -10.95
N ASP A 373 52.01 19.89 -11.48
CA ASP A 373 51.40 21.23 -11.40
C ASP A 373 50.33 21.40 -12.50
N SER A 374 50.66 21.06 -13.74
CA SER A 374 49.73 21.13 -14.88
C SER A 374 48.53 20.19 -14.74
N LEU A 375 48.69 19.05 -14.05
CA LEU A 375 47.61 18.13 -13.73
C LEU A 375 46.53 18.79 -12.84
N GLN A 376 46.91 19.74 -11.97
CA GLN A 376 45.96 20.42 -11.07
C GLN A 376 44.97 21.31 -11.82
N ASN A 377 45.36 21.84 -12.99
CA ASN A 377 44.47 22.57 -13.89
C ASN A 377 43.35 21.69 -14.45
N CYS A 378 43.60 20.38 -14.58
CA CYS A 378 42.60 19.42 -15.05
C CYS A 378 41.71 18.91 -13.92
N LEU A 379 42.25 18.79 -12.69
CA LEU A 379 41.50 18.30 -11.53
C LEU A 379 40.55 19.32 -10.93
N SER A 380 40.91 20.61 -10.97
CA SER A 380 40.17 21.66 -10.27
C SER A 380 40.18 22.98 -11.05
N LEU A 381 39.07 23.72 -10.99
CA LEU A 381 38.94 25.01 -11.65
C LEU A 381 39.94 26.04 -11.11
N ILE A 382 40.19 26.02 -9.80
CA ILE A 382 41.21 26.85 -9.14
C ILE A 382 42.38 25.91 -8.82
N PRO A 383 43.47 25.96 -9.59
CA PRO A 383 44.58 25.03 -9.41
C PRO A 383 45.21 25.24 -8.04
N LYS A 384 45.41 24.13 -7.34
CA LYS A 384 46.10 24.12 -6.06
C LYS A 384 47.56 23.72 -6.29
N PRO A 385 48.52 24.33 -5.61
CA PRO A 385 49.91 23.92 -5.74
C PRO A 385 50.06 22.45 -5.33
N PRO A 386 50.84 21.64 -6.09
CA PRO A 386 51.05 20.24 -5.75
C PRO A 386 51.72 20.14 -4.38
N ARG A 387 51.25 19.19 -3.57
CA ARG A 387 51.80 18.94 -2.23
C ARG A 387 53.10 18.16 -2.36
N LYS A 388 54.16 18.65 -1.73
CA LYS A 388 55.43 17.93 -1.60
C LYS A 388 55.40 16.96 -0.43
N ASP A 389 56.17 15.89 -0.50
CA ASP A 389 56.31 14.91 0.59
C ASP A 389 57.18 15.47 1.73
N VAL A 390 56.58 16.33 2.57
CA VAL A 390 57.27 17.03 3.67
C VAL A 390 57.93 16.04 4.63
N ILE A 391 57.30 14.89 4.88
CA ILE A 391 57.84 13.84 5.77
C ILE A 391 59.18 13.31 5.22
N LYS A 392 59.24 13.06 3.90
CA LYS A 392 60.45 12.60 3.22
C LYS A 392 61.55 13.65 3.27
N MET A 393 61.19 14.92 3.00
CA MET A 393 62.12 16.04 3.09
C MET A 393 62.75 16.18 4.48
N LEU A 394 61.96 16.04 5.55
CA LEU A 394 62.44 16.16 6.93
C LEU A 394 63.28 14.95 7.36
N LYS A 395 62.81 13.72 7.08
CA LYS A 395 63.51 12.47 7.48
C LYS A 395 64.86 12.31 6.79
N ASN A 396 64.96 12.76 5.54
CA ASN A 396 66.14 12.61 4.70
C ASN A 396 66.92 13.91 4.51
N ASN A 397 66.64 14.92 5.34
CA ASN A 397 67.39 16.17 5.30
C ASN A 397 68.88 15.90 5.54
N LEU A 398 69.75 16.55 4.76
CA LEU A 398 71.21 16.39 4.75
C LEU A 398 71.74 14.99 4.37
N LYS A 399 70.88 14.01 4.07
CA LYS A 399 71.32 12.68 3.60
C LYS A 399 71.57 12.71 2.10
N ILE A 400 72.83 12.52 1.72
CA ILE A 400 73.29 12.60 0.33
C ILE A 400 74.11 11.36 0.01
N LEU A 401 73.71 10.62 -1.02
CA LEU A 401 74.47 9.48 -1.50
C LEU A 401 75.42 9.96 -2.60
N ARG A 402 76.72 9.74 -2.42
CA ARG A 402 77.75 10.21 -3.36
C ARG A 402 78.42 9.02 -4.03
N TYR A 403 78.55 9.12 -5.34
CA TYR A 403 79.14 8.11 -6.19
C TYR A 403 80.19 8.75 -7.09
N ARG A 404 81.27 8.03 -7.35
CA ARG A 404 82.21 8.37 -8.42
C ARG A 404 81.69 7.75 -9.71
N VAL A 405 81.57 8.57 -10.73
CA VAL A 405 81.10 8.14 -12.04
C VAL A 405 82.06 8.58 -13.14
N ALA A 406 82.19 7.78 -14.18
CA ALA A 406 82.98 8.09 -15.37
C ALA A 406 82.03 8.35 -16.55
N LEU A 407 82.36 9.32 -17.40
CA LEU A 407 81.58 9.62 -18.59
C LEU A 407 81.93 8.62 -19.71
N GLU A 408 80.94 7.90 -20.21
CA GLU A 408 81.07 7.06 -21.40
C GLU A 408 80.92 7.94 -22.64
N SER A 409 82.05 8.35 -23.22
CA SER A 409 82.12 9.22 -24.39
C SER A 409 83.01 8.59 -25.47
N PRO A 410 82.68 8.76 -26.77
CA PRO A 410 83.56 8.33 -27.86
C PRO A 410 84.89 9.10 -27.91
N ARG A 411 84.96 10.26 -27.24
CA ARG A 411 86.18 11.09 -27.20
C ARG A 411 87.19 10.51 -26.21
N PRO A 412 88.46 10.29 -26.61
CA PRO A 412 89.48 9.74 -25.71
C PRO A 412 89.81 10.69 -24.55
N GLU A 413 89.66 12.00 -24.75
CA GLU A 413 89.87 13.04 -23.73
C GLU A 413 88.95 12.90 -22.52
N ASP A 414 87.73 12.39 -22.75
CA ASP A 414 86.71 12.26 -21.70
C ASP A 414 86.90 11.02 -20.82
N ARG A 415 87.69 10.02 -21.26
CA ARG A 415 87.84 8.74 -20.56
C ARG A 415 88.46 8.86 -19.18
N ASN A 416 89.32 9.85 -18.98
CA ASN A 416 90.03 10.07 -17.72
C ASN A 416 89.29 11.07 -16.80
N ARG A 417 88.12 11.57 -17.21
CA ARG A 417 87.33 12.52 -16.43
C ARG A 417 86.45 11.75 -15.44
N HIS A 418 86.62 12.06 -14.16
CA HIS A 418 85.77 11.52 -13.11
C HIS A 418 84.86 12.60 -12.57
N PHE A 419 83.60 12.22 -12.37
CA PHE A 419 82.57 13.08 -11.83
C PHE A 419 82.08 12.49 -10.51
N ILE A 420 81.57 13.36 -9.65
CA ILE A 420 80.91 12.99 -8.42
C ILE A 420 79.42 13.19 -8.63
N LEU A 421 78.68 12.09 -8.65
CA LEU A 421 77.23 12.07 -8.67
C LEU A 421 76.72 12.10 -7.23
N SER A 422 76.01 13.16 -6.86
CA SER A 422 75.34 13.29 -5.56
C SER A 422 73.84 13.15 -5.72
N TYR A 423 73.26 12.13 -5.08
CA TYR A 423 71.83 11.89 -5.01
C TYR A 423 71.26 12.40 -3.68
N PHE A 424 70.29 13.30 -3.75
CA PHE A 424 69.64 13.90 -2.58
C PHE A 424 68.35 13.12 -2.25
N LEU A 425 68.34 12.43 -1.11
CA LEU A 425 67.20 11.61 -0.67
C LEU A 425 65.99 12.43 -0.20
N SER A 426 66.14 13.75 -0.02
CA SER A 426 65.07 14.67 0.36
C SER A 426 64.08 14.91 -0.78
N ASP A 427 64.59 15.09 -2.00
CA ASP A 427 63.83 15.58 -3.17
C ASP A 427 64.00 14.68 -4.41
N ASP A 428 64.70 13.54 -4.29
CA ASP A 428 65.05 12.62 -5.39
C ASP A 428 65.78 13.31 -6.56
N THR A 429 66.62 14.30 -6.24
CA THR A 429 67.37 15.04 -7.25
C THR A 429 68.80 14.55 -7.37
N ILE A 430 69.36 14.66 -8.57
CA ILE A 430 70.74 14.32 -8.87
C ILE A 430 71.50 15.62 -9.17
N SER A 431 72.72 15.73 -8.64
CA SER A 431 73.69 16.74 -9.11
C SER A 431 75.00 16.07 -9.46
N ILE A 432 75.62 16.50 -10.55
CA ILE A 432 76.91 15.97 -11.02
C ILE A 432 77.94 17.09 -10.92
N TYR A 433 79.06 16.81 -10.27
CA TYR A 433 80.14 17.76 -10.07
C TYR A 433 81.46 17.16 -10.54
N GLU A 434 82.20 17.91 -11.35
CA GLU A 434 83.54 17.56 -11.82
C GLU A 434 84.59 18.25 -10.93
N PRO A 435 85.39 17.49 -10.17
CA PRO A 435 86.50 18.06 -9.42
C PRO A 435 87.54 18.72 -10.35
N PRO A 436 88.05 19.93 -10.03
CA PRO A 436 89.05 20.57 -10.85
C PRO A 436 90.41 19.85 -10.75
N VAL A 437 90.92 19.37 -11.89
CA VAL A 437 92.23 18.70 -11.98
C VAL A 437 93.25 19.66 -12.60
N LYS A 438 94.37 19.88 -11.90
CA LYS A 438 95.48 20.72 -12.39
C LYS A 438 96.04 20.14 -13.69
N ASN A 439 96.38 21.02 -14.65
CA ASN A 439 97.00 20.67 -15.93
C ASN A 439 96.16 19.77 -16.86
N SER A 440 94.85 19.62 -16.61
CA SER A 440 93.95 18.83 -17.46
C SER A 440 93.48 19.56 -18.73
N GLY A 441 93.60 20.89 -18.77
CA GLY A 441 93.07 21.72 -19.85
C GLY A 441 91.54 21.90 -19.82
N LEU A 442 90.84 21.30 -18.85
CA LEU A 442 89.38 21.36 -18.70
C LEU A 442 89.00 22.11 -17.42
N THR A 443 88.04 23.02 -17.52
CA THR A 443 87.51 23.74 -16.36
C THR A 443 86.55 22.83 -15.60
N GLY A 444 86.99 22.33 -14.45
CA GLY A 444 86.12 21.59 -13.53
C GLY A 444 85.03 22.47 -12.92
N GLY A 445 83.98 21.84 -12.39
CA GLY A 445 82.85 22.55 -11.80
C GLY A 445 81.56 21.74 -11.80
N LYS A 446 80.43 22.43 -11.62
CA LYS A 446 79.11 21.79 -11.60
C LYS A 446 78.71 21.42 -13.03
N TYR A 447 78.67 20.12 -13.32
CA TYR A 447 78.24 19.58 -14.61
C TYR A 447 76.71 19.55 -14.71
N LEU A 448 76.03 19.11 -13.65
CA LEU A 448 74.57 19.11 -13.54
C LEU A 448 74.13 19.74 -12.21
N LYS A 449 73.30 20.78 -12.28
CA LYS A 449 72.61 21.33 -11.10
C LYS A 449 71.56 20.34 -10.59
N LYS A 450 71.22 20.41 -9.29
CA LYS A 450 70.17 19.59 -8.67
C LYS A 450 68.90 19.59 -9.54
N THR A 451 68.67 18.46 -10.20
CA THR A 451 67.56 18.27 -11.12
C THR A 451 67.06 16.83 -10.99
N ARG A 452 65.75 16.62 -11.14
CA ARG A 452 65.15 15.29 -11.18
C ARG A 452 65.39 14.70 -12.57
N VAL A 453 66.05 13.56 -12.66
CA VAL A 453 66.43 12.94 -13.95
C VAL A 453 65.49 11.77 -14.24
N ALA A 454 64.87 11.79 -15.41
CA ALA A 454 64.01 10.72 -15.90
C ALA A 454 64.82 9.61 -16.58
N LYS A 455 64.34 8.37 -16.51
CA LYS A 455 64.95 7.20 -17.14
C LYS A 455 64.79 7.25 -18.67
N PRO A 456 65.74 6.67 -19.43
CA PRO A 456 65.61 6.55 -20.87
C PRO A 456 64.37 5.70 -21.20
N GLY A 457 63.49 6.23 -22.06
CA GLY A 457 62.24 5.57 -22.45
C GLY A 457 61.00 5.99 -21.67
N SER A 458 61.09 6.89 -20.68
CA SER A 458 59.90 7.44 -20.03
C SER A 458 59.20 8.47 -20.92
N THR A 459 57.88 8.35 -21.09
CA THR A 459 57.04 9.35 -21.77
C THR A 459 56.88 10.60 -20.91
N ALA A 460 56.70 11.77 -21.54
CA ALA A 460 56.46 13.03 -20.82
C ALA A 460 55.23 12.98 -19.90
N GLU A 461 54.25 12.11 -20.21
CA GLU A 461 53.03 11.90 -19.43
C GLU A 461 53.23 11.01 -18.20
N ASN A 462 54.19 10.07 -18.24
CA ASN A 462 54.48 9.14 -17.15
C ASN A 462 56.00 9.08 -16.91
N PRO A 463 56.59 10.16 -16.36
CA PRO A 463 58.03 10.22 -16.12
C PRO A 463 58.41 9.25 -14.99
N THR A 464 59.25 8.26 -15.32
CA THR A 464 59.86 7.38 -14.32
C THR A 464 61.23 7.94 -13.99
N TYR A 465 61.44 8.35 -12.74
CA TYR A 465 62.70 8.96 -12.29
C TYR A 465 63.70 7.91 -11.77
N TYR A 466 64.99 8.25 -11.79
CA TYR A 466 66.03 7.43 -11.17
C TYR A 466 65.91 7.43 -9.64
N GLY A 467 66.03 6.24 -9.05
CA GLY A 467 66.05 6.03 -7.60
C GLY A 467 67.36 5.40 -7.12
N PRO A 468 67.56 5.29 -5.79
CA PRO A 468 68.73 4.63 -5.22
C PRO A 468 68.92 3.18 -5.69
N SER A 469 67.80 2.51 -6.01
CA SER A 469 67.77 1.15 -6.56
C SER A 469 68.53 0.99 -7.87
N ASP A 470 68.64 2.06 -8.66
CA ASP A 470 69.29 2.03 -9.99
C ASP A 470 70.82 2.25 -9.90
N PHE A 471 71.33 2.64 -8.72
CA PHE A 471 72.73 2.96 -8.50
C PHE A 471 73.52 1.75 -7.98
N THR A 472 73.76 0.78 -8.86
CA THR A 472 74.68 -0.34 -8.57
C THR A 472 76.07 -0.02 -9.12
N ILE A 473 77.13 -0.59 -8.54
CA ILE A 473 78.47 -0.40 -9.07
C ILE A 473 78.56 -1.07 -10.43
N GLY A 474 79.07 -0.34 -11.43
CA GLY A 474 79.10 -0.75 -12.82
C GLY A 474 77.83 -0.46 -13.63
N SER A 475 76.75 0.06 -13.04
CA SER A 475 75.57 0.45 -13.82
C SER A 475 75.80 1.73 -14.62
N THR A 476 75.13 1.82 -15.77
CA THR A 476 75.14 3.00 -16.63
C THR A 476 73.87 3.83 -16.41
N ILE A 477 74.04 5.09 -16.02
CA ILE A 477 72.97 6.08 -15.86
C ILE A 477 72.99 7.01 -17.07
N GLU A 478 71.87 7.12 -17.76
CA GLU A 478 71.69 8.11 -18.83
C GLU A 478 71.09 9.40 -18.29
N VAL A 479 71.79 10.51 -18.48
CA VAL A 479 71.43 11.84 -17.98
C VAL A 479 71.50 12.83 -19.15
N PHE A 480 70.35 13.30 -19.63
CA PHE A 480 70.23 14.24 -20.77
C PHE A 480 71.04 13.83 -22.01
N GLY A 481 71.06 12.52 -22.34
CA GLY A 481 71.78 11.95 -23.48
C GLY A 481 73.25 11.60 -23.22
N HIS A 482 73.79 11.92 -22.04
CA HIS A 482 75.13 11.50 -21.61
C HIS A 482 75.04 10.25 -20.72
N LYS A 483 75.90 9.26 -20.99
CA LYS A 483 75.95 8.01 -20.23
C LYS A 483 77.07 8.07 -19.21
N PHE A 484 76.74 7.84 -17.94
CA PHE A 484 77.68 7.81 -16.83
C PHE A 484 77.72 6.41 -16.23
N VAL A 485 78.91 5.81 -16.16
CA VAL A 485 79.11 4.51 -15.51
C VAL A 485 79.51 4.76 -14.07
N ILE A 486 78.83 4.12 -13.12
CA ILE A 486 79.18 4.20 -11.70
C ILE A 486 80.42 3.35 -11.46
N THR A 487 81.52 3.99 -11.08
CA THR A 487 82.80 3.31 -10.82
C THR A 487 83.02 3.01 -9.35
N ASP A 488 82.60 3.91 -8.46
CA ASP A 488 82.88 3.82 -7.02
C ASP A 488 81.76 4.52 -6.22
N ALA A 489 81.67 4.25 -4.91
CA ALA A 489 80.73 4.86 -3.98
C ALA A 489 81.44 5.39 -2.73
N ASP A 490 80.85 6.35 -2.01
CA ASP A 490 81.36 6.75 -0.69
C ASP A 490 81.01 5.68 0.35
N GLU A 491 81.89 5.49 1.35
CA GLU A 491 81.65 4.57 2.48
C GLU A 491 80.34 4.89 3.25
N TYR A 492 79.96 6.18 3.29
CA TYR A 492 78.67 6.62 3.83
C TYR A 492 77.47 5.96 3.12
N VAL A 493 77.56 5.74 1.80
CA VAL A 493 76.48 5.13 1.02
C VAL A 493 76.25 3.70 1.48
N LEU A 494 77.34 2.93 1.64
CA LEU A 494 77.25 1.55 2.13
C LEU A 494 76.59 1.51 3.52
N ASN A 495 77.12 2.26 4.49
CA ASN A 495 76.60 2.30 5.85
C ASN A 495 75.11 2.72 5.90
N TYR A 496 74.74 3.70 5.07
CA TYR A 496 73.36 4.16 4.98
C TYR A 496 72.43 3.11 4.38
N MET A 497 72.84 2.44 3.29
CA MET A 497 72.00 1.41 2.68
C MET A 497 71.88 0.18 3.57
N GLU A 498 72.93 -0.21 4.30
CA GLU A 498 72.87 -1.32 5.25
C GLU A 498 71.96 -1.03 6.44
N SER A 499 72.02 0.21 6.96
CA SER A 499 71.13 0.68 8.03
C SER A 499 69.66 0.71 7.61
N ASN A 500 69.37 0.73 6.30
CA ASN A 500 68.02 0.79 5.73
C ASN A 500 67.81 -0.35 4.71
N ALA A 501 68.34 -1.54 5.01
CA ALA A 501 68.38 -2.66 4.07
C ALA A 501 66.99 -3.07 3.55
N ASP A 502 65.94 -2.93 4.36
CA ASP A 502 64.57 -3.27 3.99
C ASP A 502 64.00 -2.40 2.85
N SER A 503 64.56 -1.20 2.66
CA SER A 503 64.06 -0.21 1.69
C SER A 503 64.75 -0.28 0.32
N PHE A 504 65.81 -1.08 0.19
CA PHE A 504 66.63 -1.16 -1.01
C PHE A 504 66.71 -2.58 -1.57
N PRO A 505 66.85 -2.76 -2.89
CA PRO A 505 67.04 -4.08 -3.47
C PRO A 505 68.32 -4.75 -2.96
N ALA A 506 68.25 -6.04 -2.62
CA ALA A 506 69.40 -6.81 -2.15
C ALA A 506 70.56 -6.83 -3.16
N ALA A 507 70.26 -6.80 -4.46
CA ALA A 507 71.27 -6.74 -5.53
C ALA A 507 72.15 -5.48 -5.47
N THR A 508 71.55 -4.33 -5.15
CA THR A 508 72.27 -3.04 -5.03
C THR A 508 73.21 -3.07 -3.83
N LEU A 509 72.74 -3.62 -2.70
CA LEU A 509 73.54 -3.78 -1.49
C LEU A 509 74.72 -4.75 -1.68
N GLN A 510 74.47 -5.89 -2.32
CA GLN A 510 75.52 -6.89 -2.60
C GLN A 510 76.61 -6.30 -3.51
N SER A 511 76.21 -5.58 -4.58
CA SER A 511 77.15 -4.90 -5.47
C SER A 511 78.07 -3.92 -4.73
N LEU A 512 77.55 -3.18 -3.74
CA LEU A 512 78.35 -2.29 -2.91
C LEU A 512 79.29 -3.08 -1.99
N ARG A 513 78.78 -4.10 -1.29
CA ARG A 513 79.59 -4.95 -0.39
C ARG A 513 80.77 -5.59 -1.13
N ASP A 514 80.52 -6.17 -2.30
CA ASP A 514 81.56 -6.83 -3.11
C ASP A 514 82.68 -5.87 -3.52
N HIS A 515 82.37 -4.58 -3.73
CA HIS A 515 83.37 -3.57 -4.08
C HIS A 515 84.20 -3.08 -2.88
N PHE A 516 83.60 -2.98 -1.69
CA PHE A 516 84.30 -2.53 -0.48
C PHE A 516 85.06 -3.65 0.24
N HIS A 517 84.64 -4.91 0.07
CA HIS A 517 85.26 -6.06 0.73
C HIS A 517 86.80 -6.18 0.50
N PRO A 518 87.34 -5.96 -0.72
CA PRO A 518 88.78 -5.98 -0.96
C PRO A 518 89.54 -4.80 -0.32
N GLN A 519 88.91 -3.62 -0.18
CA GLN A 519 89.57 -2.41 0.32
C GLN A 519 89.73 -2.41 1.86
N GLN A 520 88.80 -3.05 2.58
CA GLN A 520 88.89 -3.22 4.04
C GLN A 520 90.03 -4.18 4.42
N VAL A 521 90.20 -5.30 3.70
CA VAL A 521 91.27 -6.27 3.93
C VAL A 521 92.66 -5.63 3.78
N VAL A 522 92.83 -4.72 2.81
CA VAL A 522 94.10 -4.01 2.59
C VAL A 522 94.37 -2.95 3.69
N LYS A 523 93.32 -2.28 4.22
CA LYS A 523 93.46 -1.32 5.33
C LYS A 523 93.79 -2.02 6.66
N GLU A 524 93.18 -3.16 6.95
CA GLU A 524 93.44 -3.93 8.18
C GLU A 524 94.87 -4.53 8.21
N THR A 525 95.42 -4.90 7.06
CA THR A 525 96.84 -5.32 6.96
C THR A 525 97.84 -4.17 7.15
N ALA A 526 97.42 -2.91 6.97
CA ALA A 526 98.29 -1.75 7.13
C ALA A 526 98.28 -1.14 8.55
N SER A 527 97.29 -1.48 9.39
CA SER A 527 97.13 -0.94 10.74
C SER A 527 97.66 -1.83 11.87
N SER A 528 98.26 -2.98 11.57
CA SER A 528 98.76 -3.95 12.57
C SER A 528 100.24 -3.79 12.95
N ASP A 529 100.98 -2.87 12.32
CA ASP A 529 102.37 -2.56 12.66
C ASP A 529 102.47 -1.20 13.36
N ILE A 530 102.35 -1.16 14.71
CA ILE A 530 103.00 -0.26 15.70
C ILE A 530 102.33 -0.52 17.06
N GLY A 531 103.07 -1.08 18.02
CA GLY A 531 102.62 -1.21 19.41
C GLY A 531 103.78 -1.41 20.39
N THR A 532 103.88 -0.52 21.40
CA THR A 532 104.45 -0.72 22.76
C THR A 532 104.24 0.57 23.58
N SER A 533 103.21 0.66 24.44
CA SER A 533 103.20 0.37 25.89
C SER A 533 104.06 1.27 26.79
N LYS A 534 103.37 2.04 27.67
CA LYS A 534 103.78 3.00 28.73
C LYS A 534 103.82 4.49 28.38
N GLN A 535 104.14 4.91 27.16
CA GLN A 535 104.01 6.33 26.77
C GLN A 535 102.54 6.76 26.56
N ASP A 536 101.68 5.82 26.15
CA ASP A 536 100.27 6.11 25.83
C ASP A 536 99.42 6.48 27.05
N LEU A 537 99.72 5.93 28.24
CA LEU A 537 98.97 6.21 29.47
C LEU A 537 99.25 7.64 29.97
N GLU A 538 100.50 8.09 29.94
CA GLU A 538 100.87 9.47 30.30
C GLU A 538 100.28 10.49 29.31
N GLU A 539 100.23 10.16 28.01
CA GLU A 539 99.61 11.02 27.00
C GLU A 539 98.08 11.08 27.16
N LEU A 540 97.43 9.96 27.53
CA LEU A 540 96.01 9.91 27.87
C LEU A 540 95.69 10.76 29.11
N ILE A 541 96.50 10.65 30.16
CA ILE A 541 96.36 11.47 31.38
C ILE A 541 96.48 12.97 31.03
N ALA A 542 97.45 13.36 30.19
CA ALA A 542 97.61 14.75 29.75
C ALA A 542 96.42 15.27 28.93
N ARG A 543 95.83 14.43 28.06
CA ARG A 543 94.63 14.78 27.27
C ARG A 543 93.40 14.95 28.17
N VAL A 544 93.19 14.05 29.13
CA VAL A 544 92.09 14.12 30.11
C VAL A 544 92.23 15.37 30.99
N GLN A 545 93.44 15.68 31.49
CA GLN A 545 93.69 16.91 32.25
C GLN A 545 93.37 18.18 31.45
N LYS A 546 93.62 18.19 30.13
CA LYS A 546 93.31 19.34 29.26
C LYS A 546 91.81 19.54 29.09
N GLU A 547 91.04 18.47 28.95
CA GLU A 547 89.57 18.55 28.90
C GLU A 547 88.97 18.96 30.24
N LEU A 548 89.46 18.40 31.35
CA LEU A 548 88.99 18.76 32.69
C LEU A 548 89.30 20.22 33.04
N LYS A 549 90.42 20.79 32.56
CA LYS A 549 90.72 22.24 32.70
C LYS A 549 89.73 23.14 31.97
N LEU A 550 89.09 22.68 30.89
CA LEU A 550 88.04 23.43 30.20
C LEU A 550 86.74 23.43 31.01
N GLN A 551 86.51 22.40 31.82
CA GLN A 551 85.37 22.26 32.73
C GLN A 551 85.71 22.87 34.11
N LYS A 552 85.64 24.20 34.24
CA LYS A 552 86.05 25.00 35.42
C LYS A 552 85.28 24.75 36.75
N TYR A 553 84.62 23.61 36.95
CA TYR A 553 83.62 23.40 38.01
C TYR A 553 83.74 22.10 38.81
N LEU A 554 84.94 21.51 38.93
CA LEU A 554 85.18 20.36 39.82
C LEU A 554 86.08 20.77 40.99
N ASN A 555 85.60 20.58 42.24
CA ASN A 555 86.42 20.74 43.45
C ASN A 555 87.30 19.49 43.62
N PHE A 556 88.52 19.53 43.07
CA PHE A 556 89.44 18.39 43.07
C PHE A 556 89.82 17.90 44.49
N VAL A 557 89.86 18.81 45.48
CA VAL A 557 90.17 18.48 46.89
C VAL A 557 89.09 17.61 47.54
N ASP A 558 87.83 17.78 47.15
CA ASP A 558 86.72 16.99 47.69
C ASP A 558 86.69 15.58 47.07
N ILE A 559 87.13 15.44 45.80
CA ILE A 559 87.24 14.16 45.10
C ILE A 559 88.30 13.27 45.75
N HIS A 560 89.52 13.78 45.97
CA HIS A 560 90.58 13.00 46.62
C HIS A 560 90.16 12.51 48.03
N LYS A 561 89.50 13.37 48.82
CA LYS A 561 89.01 13.01 50.16
C LYS A 561 87.91 11.96 50.11
N ALA A 562 86.97 12.06 49.17
CA ALA A 562 85.87 11.10 49.03
C ALA A 562 86.38 9.70 48.68
N PHE A 563 87.36 9.59 47.77
CA PHE A 563 87.98 8.32 47.41
C PHE A 563 88.83 7.74 48.56
N LEU A 564 89.52 8.57 49.34
CA LEU A 564 90.26 8.15 50.55
C LEU A 564 89.35 7.73 51.70
N GLN A 565 88.18 8.36 51.88
CA GLN A 565 87.20 7.96 52.90
C GLN A 565 86.54 6.62 52.61
N CYS A 566 86.41 6.24 51.34
CA CYS A 566 85.79 4.98 50.94
C CYS A 566 86.77 3.80 50.93
N ASP A 567 88.08 4.04 51.03
CA ASP A 567 89.12 3.02 51.16
C ASP A 567 89.53 2.86 52.64
N GLU A 568 88.65 2.27 53.46
CA GLU A 568 88.91 2.00 54.89
C GLU A 568 90.14 1.10 55.11
N ASP A 569 90.49 0.28 54.10
CA ASP A 569 91.59 -0.69 54.13
C ASP A 569 92.93 -0.12 53.62
N GLY A 570 92.95 1.10 53.07
CA GLY A 570 94.15 1.76 52.53
C GLY A 570 94.79 1.04 51.32
N SER A 571 94.04 0.17 50.65
CA SER A 571 94.49 -0.74 49.61
C SER A 571 94.81 -0.05 48.27
N GLY A 572 94.26 1.14 48.02
CA GLY A 572 94.41 1.85 46.75
C GLY A 572 93.56 1.30 45.60
N THR A 573 92.65 0.35 45.87
CA THR A 573 91.73 -0.23 44.87
C THR A 573 90.29 -0.19 45.37
N LEU A 574 89.31 0.04 44.48
CA LEU A 574 87.88 0.04 44.80
C LEU A 574 87.10 -0.87 43.85
N ASP A 575 86.00 -1.45 44.32
CA ASP A 575 85.09 -2.20 43.46
C ASP A 575 84.48 -1.30 42.37
N LYS A 576 84.39 -1.80 41.14
CA LYS A 576 83.92 -1.04 39.96
C LYS A 576 82.55 -0.38 40.17
N GLY A 577 81.62 -1.07 40.83
CA GLY A 577 80.30 -0.53 41.17
C GLY A 577 80.34 0.63 42.17
N LYS A 578 81.17 0.51 43.22
CA LYS A 578 81.36 1.59 44.21
C LYS A 578 82.07 2.79 43.58
N PHE A 579 83.09 2.54 42.76
CA PHE A 579 83.82 3.56 42.02
C PHE A 579 82.90 4.40 41.12
N LEU A 580 82.06 3.76 40.30
CA LEU A 580 81.10 4.45 39.43
C LEU A 580 80.10 5.30 40.24
N SER A 581 79.56 4.76 41.34
CA SER A 581 78.63 5.49 42.20
C SER A 581 79.26 6.74 42.84
N LEU A 582 80.55 6.69 43.17
CA LEU A 582 81.29 7.86 43.69
C LEU A 582 81.53 8.90 42.60
N CYS A 583 81.90 8.47 41.39
CA CYS A 583 82.05 9.38 40.25
C CYS A 583 80.73 10.09 39.90
N GLU A 584 79.60 9.39 39.94
CA GLU A 584 78.27 9.99 39.75
C GLU A 584 77.94 11.00 40.85
N ASN A 585 78.17 10.67 42.12
CA ASN A 585 77.95 11.57 43.25
C ASN A 585 78.83 12.83 43.20
N LEU A 586 80.04 12.70 42.67
CA LEU A 586 81.01 13.80 42.53
C LEU A 586 80.87 14.56 41.20
N ASN A 587 79.84 14.26 40.40
CA ASN A 587 79.58 14.84 39.08
C ASN A 587 80.76 14.75 38.10
N VAL A 588 81.54 13.66 38.18
CA VAL A 588 82.59 13.37 37.19
C VAL A 588 81.90 12.79 35.94
N PRO A 589 82.09 13.37 34.74
CA PRO A 589 81.41 12.94 33.52
C PRO A 589 81.96 11.61 32.99
N THR A 590 81.48 10.49 33.55
CA THR A 590 81.87 9.11 33.20
C THR A 590 81.44 8.69 31.79
N SER A 591 80.58 9.46 31.12
CA SER A 591 80.15 9.23 29.72
C SER A 591 81.13 9.71 28.66
N ASN A 592 82.23 10.36 29.07
CA ASN A 592 83.26 10.81 28.14
C ASN A 592 84.13 9.62 27.70
N ILE A 593 84.32 9.46 26.39
CA ILE A 593 85.08 8.38 25.76
C ILE A 593 86.52 8.32 26.31
N LEU A 594 87.13 9.47 26.59
CA LEU A 594 88.49 9.54 27.14
C LEU A 594 88.57 9.05 28.60
N LEU A 595 87.53 9.32 29.41
CA LEU A 595 87.46 8.85 30.79
C LEU A 595 87.15 7.34 30.85
N MET A 596 86.31 6.83 29.93
CA MET A 596 86.10 5.39 29.80
C MET A 596 87.39 4.65 29.42
N GLN A 597 88.14 5.18 28.44
CA GLN A 597 89.45 4.62 28.06
C GLN A 597 90.46 4.64 29.22
N LEU A 598 90.46 5.70 30.04
CA LEU A 598 91.30 5.79 31.23
C LEU A 598 90.86 4.80 32.32
N MET A 599 89.55 4.61 32.52
CA MET A 599 89.01 3.61 33.45
C MET A 599 89.36 2.18 33.03
N ASP A 600 89.31 1.86 31.73
CA ASP A 600 89.69 0.55 31.21
C ASP A 600 91.19 0.28 31.39
N GLN A 601 92.04 1.30 31.30
CA GLN A 601 93.48 1.16 31.57
C GLN A 601 93.82 1.04 33.06
N CYS A 602 93.00 1.61 33.96
CA CYS A 602 93.18 1.51 35.42
C CYS A 602 92.49 0.28 36.04
N ALA A 603 91.83 -0.58 35.25
CA ALA A 603 91.18 -1.79 35.74
C ALA A 603 92.22 -2.86 36.15
N CYS A 604 92.14 -3.33 37.38
CA CYS A 604 92.99 -4.38 37.94
C CYS A 604 92.14 -5.65 38.16
N GLY A 605 91.86 -6.38 37.07
CA GLY A 605 90.98 -7.56 37.06
C GLY A 605 89.50 -7.23 36.84
N ASP A 606 88.63 -8.25 36.90
CA ASP A 606 87.25 -8.14 36.40
C ASP A 606 86.34 -7.18 37.19
N ASP A 607 86.62 -6.93 38.48
CA ASP A 607 85.73 -6.15 39.35
C ASP A 607 86.41 -5.06 40.21
N LYS A 608 87.73 -4.84 40.07
CA LYS A 608 88.48 -3.85 40.87
C LYS A 608 89.17 -2.80 40.00
N ILE A 609 89.14 -1.54 40.43
CA ILE A 609 89.78 -0.40 39.77
C ILE A 609 90.85 0.19 40.68
N ASN A 610 92.05 0.41 40.14
CA ASN A 610 93.11 1.17 40.81
C ASN A 610 92.80 2.67 40.69
N TYR A 611 92.18 3.22 41.73
CA TYR A 611 91.77 4.62 41.71
C TYR A 611 92.97 5.59 41.91
N ARG A 612 94.15 5.11 42.35
CA ARG A 612 95.34 5.97 42.53
C ARG A 612 95.90 6.47 41.21
N GLU A 613 95.89 5.62 40.19
CA GLU A 613 96.29 5.99 38.82
C GLU A 613 95.22 6.87 38.17
N PHE A 614 93.94 6.58 38.41
CA PHE A 614 92.83 7.42 37.98
C PHE A 614 92.91 8.85 38.55
N LEU A 615 93.24 8.98 39.85
CA LEU A 615 93.39 10.27 40.52
C LEU A 615 94.57 11.09 39.97
N GLN A 616 95.56 10.52 39.29
CA GLN A 616 96.62 11.32 38.64
C GLN A 616 96.09 12.20 37.50
N ALA A 617 94.94 11.87 36.91
CA ALA A 617 94.28 12.70 35.92
C ALA A 617 93.61 13.96 36.51
N PHE A 618 93.54 14.06 37.84
CA PHE A 618 92.91 15.17 38.58
C PHE A 618 93.97 15.88 39.45
N PRO A 619 94.36 17.14 39.13
CA PRO A 619 95.41 17.86 39.85
C PRO A 619 94.96 18.51 41.17
#